data_AF-A0A2H9P5B0-F1
#
_entry.id   AF-A0A2H9P5B0-F1
#
_cell.length_a   1.000
_cell.length_b   1.000
_cell.length_c   1.000
_cell.angle_alpha   90.00
_cell.angle_beta   90.00
_cell.angle_gamma   90.00
#
_symmetry.space_group_name_H-M   'P 1'
#
loop_
_entity.id
_entity.type
_entity.pdbx_description
1 polymer ?
#
loop_
_entity_poly.entity_id
_entity_poly.type
_entity_poly.pdbx_seq_one_letter_code
_entity_poly.pdbx_strand_id
1 'polypeptide(L)' 'MAEKNGIYKCPVCGNVVSVIEAHQGELVCCGKPMELLKEQTYLEEGREKHVPVIAVSGNTVTVKVGSVPHPMLDNHYI' A
#
# COMPACT_ATOMS: atom_id res chain seq x y z
N MET A 1 -15.14 -5.53 -8.65
CA MET A 1 -14.95 -4.21 -9.31
C MET A 1 -13.64 -3.63 -8.83
N ALA A 2 -12.85 -3.04 -9.73
CA ALA A 2 -11.62 -2.35 -9.36
C ALA A 2 -11.93 -1.04 -8.61
N GLU A 3 -11.13 -0.70 -7.60
CA GLU A 3 -11.23 0.55 -6.84
C GLU A 3 -10.23 1.58 -7.38
N LYS A 4 -10.67 2.83 -7.60
CA LYS A 4 -9.78 3.89 -8.09
C LYS A 4 -8.69 4.18 -7.06
N ASN A 5 -7.43 4.27 -7.52
CA ASN A 5 -6.21 4.34 -6.71
C ASN A 5 -5.93 3.09 -5.86
N GLY A 6 -6.77 2.05 -5.93
CA GLY A 6 -6.55 0.81 -5.20
C GLY A 6 -5.27 0.10 -5.66
N ILE A 7 -4.57 -0.50 -4.69
CA ILE A 7 -3.37 -1.31 -4.94
C ILE A 7 -3.75 -2.77 -4.87
N TYR A 8 -3.42 -3.53 -5.92
CA TYR A 8 -3.75 -4.95 -6.01
C TYR A 8 -2.48 -5.79 -6.14
N LYS A 9 -2.45 -6.94 -5.44
CA LYS A 9 -1.35 -7.90 -5.50
C LYS A 9 -1.82 -9.25 -6.00
N CYS A 10 -1.03 -9.87 -6.89
CA CYS A 10 -1.24 -11.26 -7.28
C CYS A 10 -0.72 -12.20 -6.18
N PRO A 11 -1.54 -13.12 -5.64
CA PRO A 11 -1.09 -14.05 -4.60
C PRO A 11 -0.17 -15.17 -5.13
N VAL A 12 0.01 -15.27 -6.45
CA VAL A 12 0.81 -16.34 -7.08
C VAL A 12 2.22 -15.85 -7.42
N CYS A 13 2.33 -14.79 -8.22
CA CYS A 13 3.62 -14.29 -8.71
C CYS A 13 4.12 -13.04 -7.99
N GLY A 14 3.29 -12.42 -7.14
CA GLY A 14 3.67 -11.23 -6.38
C GLY A 14 3.58 -9.91 -7.14
N ASN A 15 3.12 -9.89 -8.40
CA ASN A 15 2.88 -8.64 -9.14
C ASN A 15 1.98 -7.67 -8.36
N VAL A 16 2.37 -6.39 -8.31
CA VAL A 16 1.62 -5.32 -7.67
C VAL A 16 1.28 -4.25 -8.71
N VAL A 17 0.02 -3.81 -8.75
CA VAL A 17 -0.46 -2.76 -9.67
C VAL A 17 -1.31 -1.74 -8.92
N SER A 18 -1.33 -0.50 -9.41
CA SER A 18 -2.25 0.55 -8.96
C SER A 18 -3.27 0.86 -10.04
N VAL A 19 -4.53 1.06 -9.64
CA VAL A 19 -5.63 1.37 -10.55
C VAL A 19 -5.69 2.88 -10.79
N ILE A 20 -5.38 3.32 -12.01
CA ILE A 20 -5.48 4.74 -12.40
C ILE A 20 -6.94 5.12 -12.75
N GLU A 21 -7.65 4.23 -13.46
CA GLU A 21 -9.06 4.39 -13.83
C GLU A 21 -9.83 3.11 -13.50
N ALA A 22 -10.97 3.27 -12.81
CA ALA A 22 -11.74 2.15 -12.27
C ALA A 22 -12.96 1.84 -13.14
N HIS A 23 -13.14 0.55 -13.43
CA HIS A 23 -14.31 0.01 -14.12
C HIS A 23 -14.78 -1.28 -13.42
N GLN A 24 -15.90 -1.85 -13.88
CA GLN A 24 -16.60 -2.95 -13.22
C GLN A 24 -15.84 -4.29 -13.21
N GLY A 25 -14.87 -4.48 -14.13
CA GLY A 25 -14.10 -5.71 -14.27
C GLY A 25 -13.32 -6.12 -13.02
N GLU A 26 -13.07 -7.42 -12.89
CA GLU A 26 -12.17 -7.98 -11.88
C GLU A 26 -10.75 -8.09 -12.45
N LEU A 27 -9.76 -7.67 -11.66
CA LEU A 27 -8.35 -7.81 -12.04
C LEU A 27 -7.92 -9.25 -11.81
N VAL A 28 -7.42 -9.91 -12.86
CA VAL A 28 -6.97 -11.30 -12.83
C VAL A 28 -5.51 -11.38 -13.24
N CYS A 29 -4.72 -12.11 -12.46
CA CYS A 29 -3.33 -12.41 -12.76
C CYS A 29 -3.05 -13.87 -12.43
N CYS A 30 -2.33 -14.59 -13.30
CA CYS A 30 -2.06 -16.03 -13.17
C CYS A 30 -3.34 -16.89 -13.00
N GLY A 31 -4.43 -16.50 -13.66
CA GLY A 31 -5.70 -17.22 -13.63
C GLY A 31 -6.48 -17.11 -12.33
N LYS A 32 -6.09 -16.22 -11.40
CA LYS A 32 -6.80 -15.95 -10.15
C LYS A 32 -7.11 -14.45 -9.99
N PRO A 33 -8.19 -14.10 -9.27
CA PRO A 33 -8.43 -12.73 -8.85
C PRO A 33 -7.24 -12.18 -8.08
N MET A 34 -6.88 -10.92 -8.34
CA MET A 34 -5.88 -10.20 -7.54
C MET A 34 -6.51 -9.72 -6.23
N GLU A 35 -5.71 -9.64 -5.18
CA GLU A 35 -6.15 -9.20 -3.85
C GLU A 35 -5.99 -7.69 -3.72
N LEU A 36 -7.05 -7.00 -3.30
CA LEU A 36 -6.97 -5.59 -2.90
C LEU A 36 -6.19 -5.48 -1.59
N LEU A 37 -5.07 -4.76 -1.61
CA LEU A 37 -4.30 -4.41 -0.42
C LEU A 37 -4.98 -3.24 0.28
N LYS A 38 -5.96 -3.56 1.14
CA LYS A 38 -6.64 -2.54 1.94
C LYS A 38 -5.67 -1.90 2.92
N GLU A 39 -5.69 -0.58 2.99
CA GLU A 39 -4.86 0.18 3.90
C GLU A 39 -5.26 -0.11 5.34
N GLN A 40 -4.26 -0.39 6.17
CA GLN A 40 -4.45 -0.59 7.59
C GLN A 40 -4.63 0.75 8.29
N THR A 41 -5.46 0.77 9.32
CA THR A 41 -5.74 2.00 10.08
C THR A 41 -5.02 2.02 11.42
N TYR A 42 -5.11 3.13 12.15
CA TYR A 42 -4.49 3.30 13.47
C TYR A 42 -4.94 2.25 14.50
N LEU A 43 -5.91 1.39 14.24
CA LEU A 43 -6.37 0.38 15.22
C LEU A 43 -5.54 -0.90 15.22
N GLU A 44 -4.58 -1.05 14.32
CA GLU A 44 -3.87 -2.31 14.09
C GLU A 44 -2.47 -2.34 14.74
N GLU A 45 -1.96 -3.54 15.03
CA GLU A 45 -0.66 -3.74 15.66
C GLU A 45 0.50 -3.31 14.75
N GLY A 46 1.57 -2.77 15.35
CA GLY A 46 2.76 -2.30 14.62
C GLY A 46 2.57 -0.96 13.90
N ARG A 47 1.43 -0.29 14.05
CA ARG A 47 1.10 1.01 13.43
C ARG A 47 2.18 2.08 13.63
N GLU A 48 2.90 2.06 14.74
CA GLU A 48 3.95 3.03 15.04
C GLU A 48 5.11 2.97 14.04
N LYS A 49 5.30 1.83 13.38
CA LYS A 49 6.32 1.64 12.34
C LYS A 49 5.77 1.70 10.92
N HIS A 50 4.48 1.50 10.69
CA HIS A 50 3.92 1.36 9.34
C HIS A 50 2.99 2.51 8.92
N VAL A 51 2.39 3.25 9.86
CA VAL A 51 1.53 4.39 9.52
C VAL A 51 2.40 5.60 9.16
N PRO A 52 2.22 6.20 7.96
CA PRO A 52 2.98 7.38 7.57
C PRO A 52 2.74 8.58 8.50
N VAL A 53 3.81 9.31 8.83
CA VAL A 53 3.80 10.58 9.56
C VAL A 53 4.14 11.70 8.59
N ILE A 54 3.24 12.66 8.49
CA ILE A 54 3.31 13.77 7.53
C ILE A 54 3.72 15.05 8.27
N ALA A 55 4.73 15.75 7.74
CA ALA A 55 5.12 17.09 8.16
C ALA A 55 5.10 18.05 6.96
N VAL A 56 4.46 19.21 7.12
CA VAL A 56 4.31 20.22 6.06
C VAL A 56 5.09 21.48 6.43
N SER A 57 5.92 21.99 5.52
CA SER A 57 6.68 23.22 5.69
C SER A 57 6.67 24.03 4.39
N GLY A 58 5.88 25.11 4.36
CA GLY A 58 5.63 25.85 3.13
C GLY A 58 5.05 24.94 2.04
N ASN A 59 5.74 24.85 0.90
CA ASN A 59 5.37 23.99 -0.24
C ASN A 59 6.00 22.59 -0.18
N THR A 60 6.66 22.23 0.92
CA THR A 60 7.33 20.94 1.09
C THR A 60 6.49 20.03 1.98
N VAL A 61 6.18 18.83 1.50
CA VAL A 61 5.59 17.74 2.28
C VAL A 61 6.66 16.69 2.52
N THR A 62 6.98 16.43 3.78
CA THR A 62 7.88 15.34 4.20
C THR A 62 7.04 14.22 4.77
N VAL A 63 7.16 13.02 4.20
CA VAL A 63 6.51 11.81 4.70
C VAL A 63 7.57 10.87 5.26
N LYS A 64 7.37 10.40 6.50
CA LYS A 64 8.21 9.39 7.15
C LYS A 64 7.36 8.18 7.47
N VAL A 65 7.94 6.98 7.48
CA VAL A 65 7.24 5.77 7.91
C VAL A 65 8.04 5.10 9.03
N GLY A 66 7.55 5.01 10.27
CA GLY A 66 6.36 5.63 10.89
C GLY A 66 6.73 6.69 11.93
N SER A 67 6.04 6.70 13.08
CA SER A 67 6.45 7.52 14.26
C SER A 67 7.69 6.95 14.93
N VAL A 68 7.88 5.63 14.84
CA VAL A 68 9.14 4.92 15.02
C VAL A 68 9.65 4.53 13.63
N PRO A 69 10.95 4.71 13.31
CA PRO A 69 11.47 4.35 12.00
C PRO A 69 11.19 2.88 11.65
N HIS A 70 10.64 2.66 10.46
CA HIS A 70 10.49 1.31 9.91
C HIS A 70 11.87 0.71 9.57
N PRO A 71 12.08 -0.60 9.75
CA PRO A 71 13.29 -1.27 9.27
C PRO A 71 13.51 -1.11 7.75
N MET A 72 14.76 -1.04 7.31
CA MET A 72 15.12 -1.00 5.88
C MET A 72 16.20 -2.04 5.60
N LEU A 73 15.87 -3.30 5.87
CA LEU A 73 16.72 -4.47 5.66
C LEU A 73 16.37 -5.14 4.32
N ASP A 74 17.29 -5.92 3.75
CA ASP A 74 17.10 -6.56 2.43
C ASP A 74 15.82 -7.39 2.30
N ASN A 75 15.36 -8.00 3.40
CA ASN A 75 14.17 -8.83 3.45
C ASN A 75 12.97 -8.18 4.17
N HIS A 76 13.12 -6.94 4.64
CA HIS A 76 12.08 -6.21 5.35
C HIS A 76 12.32 -4.71 5.22
N TYR A 77 11.60 -4.11 4.28
CA TYR A 77 11.64 -2.69 3.94
C TYR A 77 10.22 -2.20 3.65
N ILE A 78 10.06 -0.88 3.48
CA ILE A 78 8.79 -0.25 3.07
C ILE A 78 8.45 -0.57 1.62
#